data_AF-A0A6C0EBT2-F1
#
_entry.id   AF-A0A6C0EBT2-F1
#
_cell.length_a   1.000
_cell.length_b   1.000
_cell.length_c   1.000
_cell.angle_alpha   90.00
_cell.angle_beta   90.00
_cell.angle_gamma   90.00
#
_symmetry.space_group_name_H-M   'P 1'
#
loop_
_entity.id
_entity.type
_entity.pdbx_description
1 polymer ?
#
loop_
_entity_poly.entity_id
_entity_poly.type
_entity_poly.pdbx_seq_one_letter_code
_entity_poly.pdbx_strand_id
1 'polypeptide(L)'
;MQFCPKCNNILDISKTPPKVHAVIVDGETPTTVSDTNDNKNISKIINKYKNKNNIVFSDIKGISIDAVKKSDEYQALNNGEKTALMKIINDLSLTDDINNAYKVCRNCLYFEQIKETTLIISRMSSSSQSGYIDRSKYSNMRFDHTLPRTREYKCKNDKCISHKNHEERKAVWFRPIMDSYATYYVCVPCGEVWMVN
;
A
#
# COMPACT_ATOMS: atom_id res chain seq x y z
N MET A 1 -8.15 0.89 3.52
CA MET A 1 -8.18 1.06 2.05
C MET A 1 -7.39 2.32 1.71
N GLN A 2 -6.50 2.27 0.73
CA GLN A 2 -5.68 3.42 0.32
C GLN A 2 -6.28 4.08 -0.92
N PHE A 3 -6.36 5.42 -0.87
CA PHE A 3 -6.96 6.22 -1.93
C PHE A 3 -5.89 7.00 -2.70
N CYS A 4 -6.13 7.21 -3.98
CA CYS A 4 -5.25 7.96 -4.85
C CYS A 4 -5.21 9.44 -4.46
N PRO A 5 -4.02 10.04 -4.26
CA PRO A 5 -3.92 11.44 -3.85
C PRO A 5 -4.38 12.43 -4.93
N LYS A 6 -4.48 12.01 -6.20
CA LYS A 6 -4.87 12.88 -7.32
C LYS A 6 -6.38 12.95 -7.57
N CYS A 7 -7.11 11.86 -7.31
CA CYS A 7 -8.53 11.78 -7.69
C CYS A 7 -9.41 11.02 -6.68
N ASN A 8 -8.89 10.70 -5.49
CA ASN A 8 -9.60 10.00 -4.41
C ASN A 8 -10.21 8.63 -4.79
N ASN A 9 -9.84 8.05 -5.93
CA ASN A 9 -10.24 6.70 -6.31
C ASN A 9 -9.37 5.64 -5.60
N ILE A 10 -9.92 4.44 -5.44
CA ILE A 10 -9.23 3.31 -4.80
C ILE A 10 -7.98 2.94 -5.62
N LEU A 11 -6.87 2.70 -4.91
CA LEU A 11 -5.65 2.16 -5.49
C LEU A 11 -5.72 0.64 -5.54
N ASP A 12 -5.26 0.08 -6.65
CA ASP A 12 -5.15 -1.36 -6.90
C ASP A 12 -3.67 -1.80 -6.89
N ILE A 13 -3.39 -3.09 -6.72
CA ILE A 13 -2.01 -3.60 -6.67
C ILE A 13 -1.67 -4.31 -7.98
N SER A 14 -0.58 -3.87 -8.60
CA SER A 14 -0.07 -4.43 -9.86
C SER A 14 1.40 -4.79 -9.75
N LYS A 15 1.83 -5.81 -10.50
CA LYS A 15 3.24 -6.17 -10.69
C LYS A 15 3.94 -5.27 -11.72
N THR A 16 3.17 -4.54 -12.52
CA THR A 16 3.70 -3.68 -13.57
C THR A 16 3.16 -2.26 -13.41
N PRO A 17 4.01 -1.23 -13.59
CA PRO A 17 3.53 0.14 -13.64
C PRO A 17 2.64 0.28 -14.88
N PRO A 18 1.55 1.07 -14.81
CA PRO A 18 0.77 1.39 -15.99
C PRO A 18 1.69 2.06 -17.01
N LYS A 19 1.55 1.66 -18.28
CA LYS A 19 2.23 2.33 -19.40
C LYS A 19 1.62 3.71 -19.55
N VAL A 20 2.11 4.67 -18.77
CA VAL A 20 1.75 6.08 -18.96
C VAL A 20 2.30 6.44 -20.34
N HIS A 21 1.43 6.82 -21.28
CA HIS A 21 1.88 7.61 -22.41
C HIS A 21 2.59 8.81 -21.82
N ALA A 22 3.91 8.86 -21.96
CA ALA A 22 4.78 9.82 -21.29
C ALA A 22 4.21 11.23 -21.43
N VAL A 23 3.61 11.73 -20.34
CA VAL A 23 3.47 13.17 -20.15
C VAL A 23 4.86 13.61 -19.71
N ILE A 24 5.56 14.20 -20.67
CA ILE A 24 6.81 14.93 -20.49
C ILE A 24 6.56 15.93 -19.37
N VAL A 25 7.15 15.68 -18.20
CA VAL A 25 7.33 16.68 -17.16
C VAL A 25 8.82 16.93 -17.12
N ASP A 26 9.18 18.18 -17.38
CA ASP A 26 10.53 18.71 -17.47
C ASP A 26 11.47 18.11 -16.43
N GLY A 27 12.54 17.50 -16.94
CA GLY A 27 13.60 16.89 -16.16
C GLY A 27 14.69 16.46 -17.13
N GLU A 28 15.53 17.43 -17.49
CA GLU A 28 16.82 17.32 -18.17
C GLU A 28 17.14 15.95 -18.79
N THR A 29 16.98 15.87 -20.11
CA THR A 29 17.69 14.88 -20.92
C THR A 29 19.18 14.95 -20.59
N PRO A 30 19.85 13.87 -20.12
CA PRO A 30 21.29 13.81 -20.19
C PRO A 30 21.65 13.55 -21.65
N THR A 31 21.84 14.64 -22.39
CA THR A 31 22.46 14.66 -23.71
C THR A 31 23.96 14.46 -23.56
N THR A 32 24.39 13.28 -23.11
CA THR A 32 25.78 12.82 -23.27
C THR A 32 25.77 11.32 -23.48
N VAL A 33 25.71 10.95 -24.76
CA VAL A 33 26.15 9.64 -25.26
C VAL A 33 27.61 9.48 -24.82
N SER A 34 27.83 8.70 -23.77
CA SER A 34 29.18 8.32 -23.31
C SER A 34 29.46 6.89 -23.76
N ASP A 35 29.67 6.72 -25.07
CA ASP A 35 29.95 5.44 -25.74
C ASP A 35 31.23 4.71 -25.26
N THR A 36 31.95 5.25 -24.28
CA THR A 36 33.24 4.72 -23.85
C THR A 36 33.19 3.89 -22.57
N ASN A 37 32.15 4.01 -21.73
CA ASN A 37 32.08 3.28 -20.46
C ASN A 37 31.34 1.94 -20.57
N ASP A 38 30.33 1.84 -21.43
CA ASP A 38 29.51 0.63 -21.57
C ASP A 38 30.31 -0.53 -22.19
N ASN A 39 31.16 -0.24 -23.18
CA ASN A 39 32.04 -1.23 -23.82
C ASN A 39 33.04 -1.88 -22.84
N LYS A 40 33.52 -1.14 -21.83
CA LYS A 40 34.44 -1.68 -20.81
C LYS A 40 33.75 -2.63 -19.83
N ASN A 41 32.44 -2.55 -19.67
CA ASN A 41 31.70 -3.45 -18.80
C ASN A 41 31.19 -4.70 -19.54
N ILE A 42 30.83 -4.56 -20.82
CA ILE A 42 30.46 -5.69 -21.69
C ILE A 42 31.64 -6.67 -21.85
N SER A 43 32.83 -6.15 -22.15
CA SER A 43 34.06 -6.94 -22.27
C SER A 43 34.41 -7.69 -20.98
N LYS A 44 34.17 -7.10 -19.80
CA LYS A 44 34.35 -7.77 -18.51
C LYS A 44 33.39 -8.94 -18.31
N ILE A 45 32.12 -8.81 -18.70
CA ILE A 45 31.13 -9.89 -18.59
C ILE A 45 31.52 -11.05 -19.50
N ILE A 46 31.89 -10.76 -20.75
CA ILE A 46 32.24 -11.78 -21.74
C ILE A 46 33.53 -12.49 -21.33
N ASN A 47 34.51 -11.78 -20.77
CA ASN A 47 35.73 -12.39 -20.24
C ASN A 47 35.47 -13.22 -18.98
N LYS A 48 34.58 -12.77 -18.08
CA LYS A 48 34.13 -13.59 -16.93
C LYS A 48 33.45 -14.88 -17.40
N TYR A 49 32.60 -14.79 -18.42
CA TYR A 49 31.95 -15.96 -19.03
C TYR A 49 32.97 -16.94 -19.62
N LYS A 50 33.92 -16.46 -20.44
CA LYS A 50 34.98 -17.29 -21.05
C LYS A 50 35.86 -17.97 -20.01
N ASN A 51 36.14 -17.29 -18.90
CA ASN A 51 36.94 -17.82 -17.81
C ASN A 51 36.14 -18.71 -16.84
N LYS A 52 34.85 -18.99 -17.11
CA LYS A 52 33.92 -19.73 -16.23
C LYS A 52 33.82 -19.13 -14.82
N ASN A 53 34.06 -17.83 -14.70
CA ASN A 53 33.86 -17.10 -13.44
C ASN A 53 32.37 -16.82 -13.24
N ASN A 54 31.97 -16.74 -11.97
CA ASN A 54 30.58 -16.48 -11.62
C ASN A 54 30.21 -15.04 -12.00
N ILE A 55 29.15 -14.88 -12.79
CA ILE A 55 28.62 -13.57 -13.19
C ILE A 55 27.62 -13.14 -12.12
N VAL A 56 27.85 -11.98 -11.51
CA VAL A 56 27.02 -11.47 -10.42
C VAL A 56 26.14 -10.34 -10.93
N PHE A 57 24.99 -10.11 -10.30
CA PHE A 57 24.04 -9.04 -10.67
C PHE A 57 24.70 -7.65 -10.83
N SER A 58 25.67 -7.32 -9.97
CA SER A 58 26.45 -6.08 -10.04
C SER A 58 27.21 -5.89 -11.35
N ASP A 59 27.54 -6.98 -12.05
CA ASP A 59 28.23 -6.92 -13.34
C ASP A 59 27.29 -6.51 -14.47
N ILE A 60 25.98 -6.76 -14.34
CA ILE A 60 24.96 -6.58 -15.39
C ILE A 60 24.18 -5.27 -15.19
N LYS A 61 24.21 -4.70 -13.99
CA LYS A 61 23.46 -3.49 -13.63
C LYS A 61 23.85 -2.31 -14.53
N GLY A 62 22.86 -1.79 -15.26
CA GLY A 62 23.01 -0.63 -16.14
C GLY A 62 23.39 -0.94 -17.58
N ILE A 63 23.55 -2.22 -17.96
CA ILE A 63 23.88 -2.61 -19.33
C ILE A 63 22.61 -2.96 -20.11
N SER A 64 22.42 -2.32 -21.26
CA SER A 64 21.33 -2.67 -22.17
C SER A 64 21.61 -4.01 -22.86
N ILE A 65 20.62 -4.91 -22.86
CA ILE A 65 20.66 -6.20 -23.55
C ILE A 65 20.94 -6.03 -25.05
N ASP A 66 20.46 -4.94 -25.64
CA ASP A 66 20.68 -4.63 -27.05
C ASP A 66 22.11 -4.17 -27.33
N ALA A 67 22.78 -3.54 -26.36
CA ALA A 67 24.20 -3.20 -26.46
C ALA A 67 25.08 -4.44 -26.41
N VAL A 68 24.74 -5.43 -25.57
CA VAL A 68 25.46 -6.72 -25.51
C VAL A 68 25.39 -7.45 -26.85
N LYS A 69 24.19 -7.54 -27.45
CA LYS A 69 24.00 -8.22 -28.75
C LYS A 69 24.79 -7.58 -29.90
N LYS A 70 25.01 -6.26 -29.83
CA LYS A 70 25.72 -5.50 -30.86
C LYS A 70 27.24 -5.52 -30.68
N SER A 71 27.75 -5.95 -29.53
CA SER A 71 29.19 -5.98 -29.28
C SER A 71 29.90 -7.04 -30.14
N ASP A 72 31.05 -6.67 -30.70
CA ASP A 72 31.89 -7.55 -31.53
C ASP A 72 32.31 -8.82 -30.76
N GLU A 73 32.55 -8.66 -29.47
CA GLU A 73 32.96 -9.72 -28.55
C GLU A 73 31.85 -10.76 -28.34
N TYR A 74 30.58 -10.33 -28.32
CA TYR A 74 29.43 -11.22 -28.26
C TYR A 74 29.21 -11.89 -29.61
N GLN A 75 29.39 -11.17 -30.72
CA GLN A 75 29.27 -11.73 -32.06
C GLN A 75 30.33 -12.81 -32.35
N ALA A 76 31.51 -12.71 -31.73
CA ALA A 76 32.59 -13.69 -31.82
C ALA A 76 32.32 -15.01 -31.05
N LEU A 77 31.29 -15.10 -30.20
CA LEU A 77 30.92 -16.32 -29.49
C LEU A 77 30.21 -17.33 -30.41
N ASN A 78 30.29 -18.63 -30.08
CA ASN A 78 29.53 -19.66 -30.77
C ASN A 78 28.02 -19.55 -30.42
N ASN A 79 27.14 -20.07 -31.28
CA ASN A 79 25.69 -20.01 -31.08
C ASN A 79 25.23 -20.68 -29.76
N GLY A 80 25.92 -21.74 -29.32
CA GLY A 80 25.66 -22.37 -28.01
C GLY A 80 26.09 -21.50 -26.82
N GLU A 81 27.17 -20.73 -26.96
CA GLU A 81 27.66 -19.83 -25.93
C GLU A 81 26.80 -18.56 -25.84
N LYS A 82 26.36 -18.05 -26.99
CA LYS A 82 25.42 -16.93 -27.09
C LYS A 82 24.12 -17.22 -26.36
N THR A 83 23.55 -18.41 -26.53
CA THR A 83 22.29 -18.81 -25.87
C THR A 83 22.49 -19.02 -24.37
N ALA A 84 23.60 -19.65 -23.94
CA ALA A 84 23.91 -19.83 -22.54
C ALA A 84 24.16 -18.50 -21.80
N LEU A 85 24.92 -17.57 -22.38
CA LEU A 85 25.16 -16.26 -21.80
C LEU A 85 23.87 -15.44 -21.70
N MET A 86 23.01 -15.47 -22.74
CA MET A 86 21.73 -14.77 -22.70
C MET A 86 20.78 -15.36 -21.66
N LYS A 87 20.82 -16.67 -21.43
CA LYS A 87 20.05 -17.30 -20.34
C LYS A 87 20.50 -16.77 -18.97
N ILE A 88 21.81 -16.71 -18.73
CA ILE A 88 22.37 -16.19 -17.47
C ILE A 88 22.01 -14.70 -17.29
N ILE A 89 22.13 -13.89 -18.34
CA ILE A 89 21.79 -12.47 -18.30
C ILE A 89 20.30 -12.28 -18.03
N ASN A 90 19.42 -13.04 -18.69
CA ASN A 90 17.98 -12.95 -18.46
C ASN A 90 17.61 -13.42 -17.04
N ASP A 91 18.16 -14.53 -16.58
CA ASP A 91 17.89 -15.07 -15.23
C ASP A 91 18.31 -14.06 -14.14
N LEU A 92 19.42 -13.33 -14.35
CA LEU A 92 19.89 -12.28 -13.44
C LEU A 92 19.16 -10.94 -13.64
N SER A 93 18.69 -10.61 -14.84
CA SER A 93 17.92 -9.40 -15.11
C SER A 93 16.50 -9.49 -14.53
N LEU A 94 15.94 -10.69 -14.44
CA LEU A 94 14.61 -10.93 -13.89
C LEU A 94 14.53 -10.72 -12.37
N THR A 95 15.65 -10.78 -11.63
CA THR A 95 15.60 -10.68 -10.16
C THR A 95 15.24 -9.29 -9.63
N ASP A 96 15.46 -8.22 -10.39
CA ASP A 96 15.08 -6.85 -9.99
C ASP A 96 13.64 -6.51 -10.39
N ASP A 97 13.13 -7.03 -11.52
CA ASP A 97 11.76 -6.73 -11.98
C ASP A 97 10.68 -7.60 -11.30
N ILE A 98 11.01 -8.81 -10.84
CA ILE A 98 10.04 -9.72 -10.19
C ILE A 98 9.59 -9.20 -8.81
N ASN A 99 10.41 -8.39 -8.13
CA ASN A 99 10.15 -7.96 -6.76
C ASN A 99 9.46 -6.60 -6.63
N ASN A 100 9.22 -5.91 -7.74
CA ASN A 100 8.57 -4.61 -7.71
C ASN A 100 7.05 -4.75 -7.77
N ALA A 101 6.38 -4.33 -6.70
CA ALA A 101 4.93 -4.18 -6.67
C ALA A 101 4.56 -2.69 -6.66
N TYR A 102 3.45 -2.34 -7.31
CA TYR A 102 3.00 -0.96 -7.46
C TYR A 102 1.56 -0.82 -6.99
N LYS A 103 1.25 0.33 -6.39
CA LYS A 103 -0.14 0.78 -6.23
C LYS A 103 -0.50 1.61 -7.43
N VAL A 104 -1.63 1.30 -8.07
CA VAL A 104 -2.04 1.90 -9.34
C VAL A 104 -3.48 2.40 -9.21
N CYS A 105 -3.70 3.66 -9.56
CA CYS A 105 -5.02 4.22 -9.72
C CYS A 105 -5.52 3.92 -11.14
N ARG A 106 -6.61 3.15 -11.26
CA ARG A 106 -7.22 2.86 -12.56
C ARG A 106 -7.85 4.08 -13.24
N ASN A 107 -8.16 5.13 -12.48
CA ASN A 107 -8.85 6.32 -13.00
C ASN A 107 -7.89 7.36 -13.60
N CYS A 108 -6.82 7.74 -12.87
CA CYS A 108 -5.89 8.79 -13.30
C CYS A 108 -4.50 8.27 -13.65
N LEU A 109 -4.31 6.95 -13.67
CA LEU A 109 -3.04 6.27 -13.96
C LEU A 109 -1.87 6.65 -13.04
N TYR A 110 -2.15 7.30 -11.90
CA TYR A 110 -1.17 7.48 -10.84
C TYR A 110 -0.66 6.12 -10.38
N PHE A 111 0.65 5.98 -10.24
CA PHE A 111 1.25 4.82 -9.64
C PHE A 111 2.38 5.18 -8.67
N GLU A 112 2.56 4.35 -7.66
CA GLU A 112 3.67 4.43 -6.72
C GLU A 112 4.20 3.03 -6.42
N GLN A 113 5.52 2.91 -6.29
CA GLN A 113 6.15 1.64 -5.90
C GLN A 113 5.87 1.35 -4.43
N ILE A 114 5.49 0.11 -4.14
CA ILE A 114 5.29 -0.39 -2.78
C ILE A 114 6.67 -0.60 -2.16
N LYS A 115 6.94 0.14 -1.08
CA LYS A 115 8.17 -0.06 -0.29
C LYS A 115 8.06 -1.34 0.53
N GLU A 116 9.20 -1.97 0.82
CA GLU A 116 9.29 -3.05 1.79
C GLU A 116 8.62 -2.64 3.11
N THR A 117 8.04 -3.60 3.84
CA THR A 117 7.26 -3.40 5.09
C THR A 117 5.92 -2.66 4.98
N THR A 118 5.50 -2.25 3.78
CA THR A 118 4.18 -1.64 3.59
C THR A 118 3.07 -2.66 3.88
N LEU A 119 2.18 -2.36 4.83
CA LEU A 119 1.00 -3.18 5.10
C LEU A 119 0.03 -3.11 3.91
N ILE A 120 -0.14 -4.23 3.21
CA ILE A 120 -1.03 -4.36 2.05
C ILE A 120 -2.45 -4.75 2.49
N ILE A 121 -2.56 -5.83 3.26
CA ILE A 121 -3.82 -6.36 3.79
C ILE A 121 -3.55 -6.82 5.22
N SER A 122 -4.42 -6.41 6.15
CA SER A 122 -4.55 -7.08 7.44
C SER A 122 -5.89 -7.80 7.47
N ARG A 123 -5.87 -9.10 7.80
CA ARG A 123 -7.09 -9.83 8.15
C ARG A 123 -7.36 -9.55 9.63
N MET A 124 -8.45 -8.84 9.93
CA MET A 124 -9.01 -8.89 11.28
C MET A 124 -9.63 -10.28 11.45
N SER A 125 -9.08 -11.10 12.34
CA SER A 125 -9.73 -12.34 12.76
C SER A 125 -11.10 -12.01 13.33
N SER A 126 -12.12 -12.76 12.94
CA SER A 126 -13.51 -12.64 13.43
C SER A 126 -13.61 -12.81 14.95
N SER A 127 -12.62 -13.42 15.60
CA SER A 127 -12.51 -13.54 17.06
C SER A 127 -12.08 -12.26 17.78
N SER A 128 -11.76 -11.18 17.06
CA SER A 128 -11.28 -9.90 17.64
C SER A 128 -12.22 -8.72 17.37
N GLN A 129 -13.48 -8.97 16.96
CA GLN A 129 -14.50 -7.90 16.87
C GLN A 129 -14.87 -7.30 18.24
N SER A 130 -14.29 -7.75 19.35
CA SER A 130 -14.52 -7.21 20.70
C SER A 130 -13.78 -5.90 21.02
N GLY A 131 -12.95 -5.35 20.14
CA GLY A 131 -11.99 -4.31 20.55
C GLY A 131 -12.35 -2.85 20.26
N TYR A 132 -12.88 -2.53 19.08
CA TYR A 132 -12.97 -1.14 18.61
C TYR A 132 -14.38 -0.73 18.24
N ILE A 133 -15.10 -0.28 19.25
CA ILE A 133 -16.36 0.43 19.10
C ILE A 133 -16.03 1.92 18.98
N ASP A 134 -16.25 2.48 17.80
CA ASP A 134 -16.16 3.93 17.57
C ASP A 134 -17.36 4.62 18.23
N ARG A 135 -17.13 5.17 19.43
CA ARG A 135 -18.16 5.86 20.23
C ARG A 135 -18.76 7.06 19.52
N SER A 136 -18.04 7.70 18.60
CA SER A 136 -18.50 8.89 17.88
C SER A 136 -19.74 8.59 17.02
N LYS A 137 -19.85 7.35 16.53
CA LYS A 137 -20.96 6.89 15.67
C LYS A 137 -22.28 6.73 16.42
N TYR A 138 -22.25 6.61 17.74
CA TYR A 138 -23.44 6.33 18.55
C TYR A 138 -24.17 7.57 19.05
N SER A 139 -23.59 8.75 18.91
CA SER A 139 -24.24 10.02 19.27
C SER A 139 -25.62 10.17 18.61
N ASN A 140 -25.77 9.68 17.36
CA ASN A 140 -27.01 9.74 16.61
C ASN A 140 -28.10 8.79 17.11
N MET A 141 -27.77 7.78 17.94
CA MET A 141 -28.77 6.86 18.49
C MET A 141 -29.75 7.55 19.45
N ARG A 142 -29.46 8.78 19.92
CA ARG A 142 -30.42 9.61 20.67
C ARG A 142 -31.71 9.91 19.91
N PHE A 143 -31.66 9.89 18.57
CA PHE A 143 -32.80 10.18 17.69
C PHE A 143 -33.61 8.93 17.33
N ASP A 144 -33.11 7.73 17.66
CA ASP A 144 -33.84 6.50 17.39
C ASP A 144 -34.96 6.31 18.44
N HIS A 145 -36.20 6.15 17.96
CA HIS A 145 -37.37 5.96 18.81
C HIS A 145 -37.67 4.50 19.14
N THR A 146 -37.01 3.57 18.46
CA THR A 146 -37.14 2.12 18.70
C THR A 146 -36.28 1.64 19.87
N LEU A 147 -35.24 2.40 20.22
CA LEU A 147 -34.34 2.05 21.32
C LEU A 147 -34.94 2.36 22.70
N PRO A 148 -34.64 1.53 23.71
CA PRO A 148 -35.14 1.75 25.06
C PRO A 148 -34.51 3.00 25.69
N ARG A 149 -35.28 3.65 26.57
CA ARG A 149 -34.91 4.91 27.21
C ARG A 149 -35.01 4.80 28.72
N THR A 150 -34.13 5.50 29.43
CA THR A 150 -34.17 5.61 30.89
C THR A 150 -33.97 7.04 31.35
N ARG A 151 -34.49 7.36 32.53
CA ARG A 151 -34.23 8.60 33.29
C ARG A 151 -33.30 8.35 34.49
N GLU A 152 -33.09 7.09 34.85
CA GLU A 152 -32.31 6.65 36.01
C GLU A 152 -30.81 6.61 35.67
N TYR A 153 -30.23 7.79 35.43
CA TYR A 153 -28.80 7.93 35.22
C TYR A 153 -28.31 9.30 35.65
N LYS A 154 -26.99 9.46 35.77
CA LYS A 154 -26.34 10.77 35.88
C LYS A 154 -25.44 10.94 34.66
N CYS A 155 -25.68 11.99 33.86
CA CYS A 155 -24.89 12.25 32.66
C CYS A 155 -23.42 12.49 33.05
N LYS A 156 -22.47 11.85 32.36
CA LYS A 156 -21.03 12.06 32.61
C LYS A 156 -20.51 13.44 32.19
N ASN A 157 -21.27 14.17 31.37
CA ASN A 157 -20.95 15.54 31.01
C ASN A 157 -21.54 16.50 32.06
N ASP A 158 -20.68 17.04 32.93
CA ASP A 158 -21.06 17.96 34.02
C ASP A 158 -21.69 19.27 33.54
N LYS A 159 -21.43 19.65 32.28
CA LYS A 159 -22.02 20.84 31.65
C LYS A 159 -23.43 20.59 31.12
N CYS A 160 -23.89 19.33 31.08
CA CYS A 160 -25.21 18.98 30.56
C CYS A 160 -26.33 19.35 31.53
N ILE A 161 -27.47 19.82 31.00
CA ILE A 161 -28.68 20.13 31.78
C ILE A 161 -29.16 18.90 32.56
N SER A 162 -29.11 17.71 31.95
CA SER A 162 -29.51 16.45 32.60
C SER A 162 -28.59 16.03 33.76
N HIS A 163 -27.39 16.61 33.87
CA HIS A 163 -26.52 16.36 35.02
C HIS A 163 -27.11 17.01 36.28
N LYS A 164 -27.65 18.22 36.14
CA LYS A 164 -28.17 19.06 37.23
C LYS A 164 -29.66 18.84 37.49
N ASN A 165 -30.49 18.81 36.45
CA ASN A 165 -31.94 18.65 36.56
C ASN A 165 -32.33 17.18 36.33
N HIS A 166 -33.09 16.60 37.26
CA HIS A 166 -33.57 15.22 37.19
C HIS A 166 -34.68 15.05 36.14
N GLU A 167 -35.53 16.04 35.92
CA GLU A 167 -36.67 15.96 34.99
C GLU A 167 -36.21 15.88 33.53
N GLU A 168 -35.09 16.52 33.23
CA GLU A 168 -34.44 16.55 31.92
C GLU A 168 -33.53 15.34 31.65
N ARG A 169 -33.49 14.38 32.58
CA ARG A 169 -32.73 13.13 32.38
C ARG A 169 -33.45 12.26 31.39
N LYS A 170 -32.83 12.07 30.24
CA LYS A 170 -33.26 11.10 29.23
C LYS A 170 -32.04 10.56 28.52
N ALA A 171 -31.80 9.25 28.65
CA ALA A 171 -30.77 8.55 27.91
C ALA A 171 -31.38 7.41 27.12
N VAL A 172 -30.80 7.14 25.95
CA VAL A 172 -31.03 5.92 25.18
C VAL A 172 -29.95 4.92 25.60
N TRP A 173 -30.29 3.64 25.75
CA TRP A 173 -29.31 2.61 26.01
C TRP A 173 -29.47 1.42 25.06
N PHE A 174 -28.35 0.75 24.76
CA PHE A 174 -28.34 -0.41 23.86
C PHE A 174 -27.07 -1.25 24.07
N ARG A 175 -27.09 -2.47 23.51
CA ARG A 175 -25.96 -3.40 23.51
C ARG A 175 -25.43 -3.54 22.08
N PRO A 176 -24.25 -2.99 21.76
CA PRO A 176 -23.71 -3.04 20.39
C PRO A 176 -23.23 -4.43 19.99
N ILE A 177 -22.91 -5.30 20.95
CA ILE A 177 -22.45 -6.67 20.73
C ILE A 177 -23.45 -7.60 21.42
N MET A 178 -24.05 -8.53 20.67
CA MET A 178 -25.12 -9.41 21.21
C MET A 178 -24.63 -10.33 22.32
N ASP A 179 -23.39 -10.79 22.24
CA ASP A 179 -22.76 -11.70 23.22
C ASP A 179 -22.09 -10.97 24.40
N SER A 180 -22.25 -9.64 24.49
CA SER A 180 -21.72 -8.84 25.60
C SER A 180 -22.85 -8.22 26.43
N TYR A 181 -22.61 -8.12 27.73
CA TYR A 181 -23.45 -7.33 28.64
C TYR A 181 -23.04 -5.84 28.69
N ALA A 182 -21.99 -5.46 27.96
CA ALA A 182 -21.54 -4.07 27.88
C ALA A 182 -22.67 -3.19 27.32
N THR A 183 -23.15 -2.29 28.17
CA THR A 183 -24.28 -1.42 27.84
C THR A 183 -23.79 -0.02 27.58
N TYR A 184 -24.17 0.53 26.43
CA TYR A 184 -23.87 1.90 26.06
C TYR A 184 -25.06 2.78 26.36
N TYR A 185 -24.79 3.94 26.92
CA TYR A 185 -25.75 5.00 27.17
C TYR A 185 -25.42 6.21 26.31
N VAL A 186 -26.45 6.85 25.78
CA VAL A 186 -26.37 8.09 25.02
C VAL A 186 -27.29 9.10 25.66
N CYS A 187 -26.74 10.19 26.20
CA CYS A 187 -27.53 11.27 26.75
C CYS A 187 -28.30 11.98 25.62
N VAL A 188 -29.63 12.09 25.74
CA VAL A 188 -30.44 12.74 24.71
C VAL A 188 -30.15 14.25 24.62
N PRO A 189 -30.09 15.01 25.74
CA PRO A 189 -29.80 16.44 25.69
C PRO A 189 -28.43 16.83 25.09
N CYS A 190 -27.34 16.15 25.48
CA CYS A 190 -25.99 16.55 25.03
C CYS A 190 -25.33 15.60 24.03
N GLY A 191 -25.87 14.40 23.81
CA GLY A 191 -25.28 13.40 22.90
C GLY A 191 -24.04 12.68 23.45
N GLU A 192 -23.67 12.92 24.71
CA GLU A 192 -22.54 12.24 25.36
C GLU A 192 -22.77 10.72 25.37
N VAL A 193 -21.75 9.95 24.99
CA VAL A 193 -21.82 8.48 24.89
C VAL A 193 -20.87 7.87 25.91
N TRP A 194 -21.37 6.98 26.76
CA TRP A 194 -20.51 6.24 27.69
C TRP A 194 -20.93 4.80 27.84
N MET A 195 -19.95 3.96 28.15
CA MET A 195 -20.16 2.55 28.49
C MET A 195 -20.35 2.41 30.00
N VAL A 196 -21.25 1.52 30.38
CA VAL A 196 -21.42 0.99 31.73
C VAL A 196 -21.19 -0.53 31.63
N ASN A 197 -20.23 -1.02 32.40
CA ASN A 197 -19.96 -2.44 32.59
C ASN A 197 -20.69 -2.93 33.82
#